data_AF-A0A7S4KYE8-F1
#
_entry.id   AF-A0A7S4KYE8-F1
#
_cell.length_a   1.000
_cell.length_b   1.000
_cell.length_c   1.000
_cell.angle_alpha   90.00
_cell.angle_beta   90.00
_cell.angle_gamma   90.00
#
_symmetry.space_group_name_H-M   'P 1'
#
loop_
_entity.id
_entity.type
_entity.pdbx_description
1 polymer ?
#
loop_
_entity_poly.entity_id
_entity_poly.type
_entity_poly.pdbx_seq_one_letter_code
_entity_poly.pdbx_strand_id
1 'polypeptide(L)'
;KHGRFCEGFEEFEQSVKDAIIELGGVVVPKLTWSCPIDALFVSCEGNLKCKSAEEIFLLLQCSDVIVHDLYHAFDCVGEIFPGNGEEEKEEEEEEKKNDEITPDVEHSLVLKKWANLRSGREMRCYIFKNELKGICQRDP
;
A
#
# COMPACT_ATOMS: atom_id res chain seq x y z
N LYS A 1 -29.30 -3.49 16.94
CA LYS A 1 -28.33 -3.06 15.91
C LYS A 1 -26.96 -2.98 16.57
N HIS A 2 -26.33 -4.12 16.81
CA HIS A 2 -24.99 -4.18 17.38
C HIS A 2 -24.02 -4.19 16.20
N GLY A 3 -23.28 -3.10 16.00
CA GLY A 3 -22.15 -3.10 15.07
C GLY A 3 -21.17 -4.16 15.53
N ARG A 4 -20.78 -5.07 14.63
CA ARG A 4 -19.63 -5.94 14.88
C ARG A 4 -18.41 -5.03 14.93
N PHE A 5 -17.95 -4.69 16.14
CA PHE A 5 -16.58 -4.27 16.31
C PHE A 5 -15.73 -5.51 16.07
N CYS A 6 -14.77 -5.41 15.15
CA CYS A 6 -13.79 -6.47 14.92
C CYS A 6 -13.05 -6.70 16.24
N GLU A 7 -13.09 -7.92 16.78
CA GLU A 7 -12.34 -8.24 18.00
C GLU A 7 -10.86 -7.91 17.78
N GLY A 8 -10.26 -7.13 18.68
CA GLY A 8 -8.85 -6.70 18.59
C GLY A 8 -8.60 -5.34 17.91
N PHE A 9 -9.62 -4.66 17.34
CA PHE A 9 -9.40 -3.34 16.74
C PHE A 9 -8.93 -2.29 17.75
N GLU A 10 -9.45 -2.33 18.97
CA GLU A 10 -9.07 -1.37 20.03
C GLU A 10 -7.60 -1.52 20.45
N GLU A 11 -7.09 -2.76 20.52
CA GLU A 11 -5.67 -3.04 20.79
C GLU A 11 -4.78 -2.57 19.63
N PHE A 12 -5.22 -2.80 18.39
CA PHE A 12 -4.53 -2.31 17.20
C PHE A 12 -4.49 -0.78 17.15
N GLU A 13 -5.62 -0.12 17.41
CA GLU A 13 -5.72 1.33 17.46
C GLU A 13 -4.81 1.90 18.55
N GLN A 14 -4.72 1.24 19.71
CA GLN A 14 -3.80 1.65 20.77
C GLN A 14 -2.34 1.49 20.34
N SER A 15 -1.98 0.38 19.70
CA SER A 15 -0.64 0.17 19.12
C SER A 15 -0.26 1.25 18.11
N VAL A 16 -1.21 1.67 17.26
CA VAL A 16 -1.03 2.78 16.33
C VAL A 16 -0.79 4.10 17.07
N LYS A 17 -1.58 4.40 18.11
CA LYS A 17 -1.41 5.60 18.94
C LYS A 17 -0.05 5.63 19.63
N ASP A 18 0.39 4.50 20.17
CA ASP A 18 1.69 4.37 20.84
C ASP A 18 2.84 4.59 19.85
N ALA A 19 2.77 3.99 18.65
CA ALA A 19 3.76 4.18 17.59
C ALA A 19 3.82 5.64 17.10
N ILE A 20 2.70 6.36 17.04
CA ILE A 20 2.67 7.80 16.71
C ILE A 20 3.48 8.58 17.75
N ILE A 21 3.29 8.29 19.04
CA ILE A 21 4.00 8.96 20.13
C ILE A 21 5.51 8.68 20.03
N GLU A 22 5.89 7.42 19.84
CA GLU A 22 7.29 7.00 19.70
C GLU A 22 8.01 7.71 18.53
N LEU A 23 7.32 7.88 17.40
CA LEU A 23 7.86 8.53 16.21
C LEU A 23 7.93 10.07 16.31
N GLY A 24 7.50 10.65 17.43
CA GLY A 24 7.57 12.10 17.70
C GLY A 24 6.25 12.83 17.42
N GLY A 25 5.13 12.13 17.46
CA GLY A 25 3.77 12.69 17.40
C GLY A 25 3.28 13.05 15.99
N VAL A 26 4.12 12.90 14.97
CA VAL A 26 3.78 13.25 13.60
C VAL A 26 4.33 12.21 12.63
N VAL A 27 3.44 11.57 11.87
CA VAL A 27 3.77 10.43 11.01
C VAL A 27 3.18 10.57 9.60
N VAL A 28 3.67 9.73 8.69
CA VAL A 28 3.12 9.47 7.36
C VAL A 28 2.75 8.00 7.30
N PRO A 29 1.46 7.65 7.06
CA PRO A 29 1.05 6.27 6.89
C PRO A 29 1.35 5.77 5.47
N LYS A 30 1.63 4.48 5.36
CA LYS A 30 1.77 3.74 4.10
C LYS A 30 1.44 2.26 4.36
N LEU A 31 0.91 1.54 3.38
CA LEU A 31 0.81 0.08 3.42
C LEU A 31 2.07 -0.60 2.87
N THR A 32 2.00 -1.87 2.50
CA THR A 32 3.14 -2.64 2.02
C THR A 32 3.86 -1.94 0.85
N TRP A 33 3.13 -1.45 -0.15
CA TRP A 33 3.73 -0.89 -1.38
C TRP A 33 3.55 0.61 -1.53
N SER A 34 2.38 1.11 -1.16
CA SER A 34 1.96 2.44 -1.57
C SER A 34 1.58 3.37 -0.42
N CYS A 35 1.74 4.67 -0.68
CA CYS A 35 1.40 5.75 0.25
C CYS A 35 0.15 6.47 -0.28
N PRO A 36 -0.81 6.89 0.57
CA PRO A 36 -2.10 7.42 0.16
C PRO A 36 -2.03 8.89 -0.34
N ILE A 37 -1.17 9.15 -1.32
CA ILE A 37 -0.90 10.48 -1.87
C ILE A 37 -2.08 11.04 -2.68
N ASP A 38 -2.92 10.16 -3.22
CA ASP A 38 -4.17 10.46 -3.90
C ASP A 38 -5.25 10.95 -2.93
N ALA A 39 -5.24 10.50 -1.67
CA ALA A 39 -6.18 10.91 -0.63
C ALA A 39 -5.83 12.25 0.06
N LEU A 40 -4.86 13.00 -0.47
CA LEU A 40 -4.46 14.31 0.06
C LEU A 40 -5.61 15.31 0.18
N PHE A 41 -6.66 15.16 -0.64
CA PHE A 41 -7.86 16.02 -0.61
C PHE A 41 -8.64 15.94 0.71
N VAL A 42 -8.46 14.86 1.48
CA VAL A 42 -9.13 14.66 2.77
C VAL A 42 -8.35 15.30 3.92
N SER A 43 -7.05 15.52 3.74
CA SER A 43 -6.19 16.14 4.74
C SER A 43 -6.47 17.64 4.86
N CYS A 44 -6.75 18.12 6.07
CA CYS A 44 -6.96 19.54 6.36
C CYS A 44 -5.74 20.42 6.02
N GLU A 45 -4.52 19.87 6.14
CA GLU A 45 -3.27 20.60 5.86
C GLU A 45 -2.80 20.43 4.40
N GLY A 46 -3.51 19.64 3.57
CA GLY A 46 -3.13 19.34 2.19
C GLY A 46 -1.81 18.56 2.06
N ASN A 47 -1.44 17.82 3.10
CA ASN A 47 -0.22 17.03 3.18
C ASN A 47 -0.49 15.65 3.81
N LEU A 48 0.49 14.74 3.72
CA LEU A 48 0.40 13.37 4.27
C LEU A 48 0.68 13.29 5.78
N LYS A 49 0.61 14.42 6.47
CA LYS A 49 0.96 14.52 7.88
C LYS A 49 -0.23 14.06 8.72
N CYS A 50 -0.01 13.07 9.55
CA CYS A 50 -0.99 12.59 10.52
C CYS A 50 -0.47 12.78 11.94
N LYS A 51 -1.34 13.26 12.82
CA LYS A 51 -1.09 13.41 14.27
C LYS A 51 -1.93 12.44 15.10
N SER A 52 -3.00 11.89 14.53
CA SER A 52 -3.91 10.99 15.22
C SER A 52 -4.18 9.73 14.39
N ALA A 53 -4.65 8.67 15.05
CA ALA A 53 -4.98 7.41 14.40
C ALA A 53 -6.17 7.56 13.45
N GLU A 54 -7.12 8.43 13.79
CA GLU A 54 -8.32 8.70 12.99
C GLU A 54 -7.95 9.36 11.65
N GLU A 55 -6.99 10.29 11.65
CA GLU A 55 -6.47 10.89 10.41
C GLU A 55 -5.81 9.83 9.51
N ILE A 56 -5.09 8.87 10.10
CA ILE A 56 -4.46 7.77 9.36
C ILE A 56 -5.52 6.89 8.73
N PHE A 57 -6.50 6.44 9.50
CA PHE A 57 -7.57 5.57 9.00
C PHE A 57 -8.39 6.24 7.90
N LEU A 58 -8.68 7.54 8.08
CA LEU A 58 -9.39 8.32 7.09
C LEU A 58 -8.61 8.43 5.76
N LEU A 59 -7.30 8.73 5.81
CA LEU A 59 -6.47 8.79 4.61
C LEU A 59 -6.40 7.44 3.89
N LEU A 60 -6.22 6.34 4.65
CA LEU A 60 -6.16 5.00 4.08
C LEU A 60 -7.50 4.59 3.45
N GLN A 61 -8.62 4.92 4.10
CA GLN A 61 -9.95 4.58 3.62
C GLN A 61 -10.34 5.36 2.36
N CYS A 62 -9.81 6.56 2.17
CA CYS A 62 -10.12 7.42 1.01
C CYS A 62 -9.13 7.30 -0.16
N SER A 63 -8.15 6.40 -0.09
CA SER A 63 -7.13 6.24 -1.12
C SER A 63 -7.45 5.05 -2.03
N ASP A 64 -7.61 5.32 -3.33
CA ASP A 64 -7.76 4.31 -4.36
C ASP A 64 -6.47 3.50 -4.54
N VAL A 65 -5.32 4.15 -4.34
CA VAL A 65 -4.01 3.48 -4.39
C VAL A 65 -3.89 2.44 -3.26
N ILE A 66 -4.46 2.72 -2.08
CA ILE A 66 -4.52 1.75 -0.97
C ILE A 66 -5.47 0.60 -1.28
N VAL A 67 -6.62 0.88 -1.91
CA VAL A 67 -7.54 -0.18 -2.38
C VAL A 67 -6.83 -1.09 -3.38
N HIS A 68 -6.07 -0.53 -4.31
CA HIS A 68 -5.25 -1.31 -5.24
C HIS A 68 -4.21 -2.17 -4.52
N ASP A 69 -3.52 -1.63 -3.51
CA ASP A 69 -2.56 -2.40 -2.70
C ASP A 69 -3.20 -3.62 -2.01
N LEU A 70 -4.48 -3.54 -1.63
CA LEU A 70 -5.18 -4.62 -0.92
C LEU A 70 -5.77 -5.68 -1.85
N TYR A 71 -6.34 -5.26 -2.99
CA TYR A 71 -7.11 -6.17 -3.85
C TYR A 71 -6.44 -6.51 -5.17
N HIS A 72 -5.53 -5.67 -5.66
CA HIS A 72 -5.02 -5.71 -7.04
C HIS A 72 -3.49 -5.76 -7.12
N ALA A 73 -2.80 -5.99 -6.00
CA ALA A 73 -1.33 -5.97 -5.94
C ALA A 73 -0.66 -7.02 -6.84
N PHE A 74 -1.36 -8.13 -7.14
CA PHE A 74 -0.82 -9.28 -7.87
C PHE A 74 -1.39 -9.49 -9.27
N ASP A 75 -2.32 -8.65 -9.71
CA ASP A 75 -3.05 -8.82 -10.98
C ASP A 75 -2.09 -8.91 -12.19
N CYS A 76 -0.97 -8.17 -12.14
CA CYS A 76 0.02 -8.15 -13.22
C CYS A 76 1.05 -9.29 -13.16
N VAL A 77 1.08 -10.11 -12.11
CA VAL A 77 2.09 -11.18 -11.95
C VAL A 77 1.81 -12.37 -12.87
N GLY A 78 0.53 -12.67 -13.13
CA GLY A 78 0.11 -13.74 -14.01
C GLY A 78 0.53 -13.57 -15.48
N GLU A 79 0.77 -12.33 -15.93
CA GLU A 79 1.15 -12.06 -17.33
C GLU A 79 2.67 -12.17 -17.60
N ILE A 80 3.51 -12.15 -16.56
CA ILE A 80 4.98 -12.04 -16.71
C ILE A 80 5.66 -13.41 -16.68
N PHE A 81 4.99 -14.43 -16.13
CA PHE A 81 5.48 -15.82 -16.10
C PHE A 81 4.47 -16.74 -16.80
N PRO A 82 4.54 -16.91 -18.14
CA PRO A 82 3.93 -18.07 -18.76
C PRO A 82 4.61 -19.29 -18.13
N GLY A 83 3.81 -20.14 -17.48
CA GLY A 83 4.32 -21.27 -16.70
C GLY A 83 5.37 -22.07 -17.47
N ASN A 84 6.50 -22.31 -16.82
CA ASN A 84 7.30 -23.50 -17.12
C ASN A 84 6.41 -24.72 -16.81
N GLY A 85 5.81 -25.30 -17.85
CA GLY A 85 5.02 -26.52 -17.77
C GLY A 85 4.54 -26.91 -19.16
N GLU A 86 4.96 -28.08 -19.62
CA GLU A 86 4.88 -28.63 -20.97
C GLU A 86 3.46 -28.74 -21.56
N GLU A 87 3.41 -28.89 -22.89
CA GLU A 87 2.27 -29.21 -23.77
C GLU A 87 1.35 -30.28 -23.14
N GLU A 88 0.02 -30.17 -23.18
CA GLU A 88 -0.84 -30.73 -24.24
C GLU A 88 -2.29 -30.21 -24.13
N LYS A 89 -3.00 -30.28 -25.26
CA LYS A 89 -4.39 -29.83 -25.51
C LYS A 89 -5.42 -30.69 -24.78
N GLU A 90 -6.56 -30.10 -24.39
CA GLU A 90 -7.90 -30.49 -24.86
C GLU A 90 -8.97 -29.51 -24.34
N GLU A 91 -9.98 -29.29 -25.18
CA GLU A 91 -11.11 -28.39 -25.02
C GLU A 91 -12.18 -29.03 -24.13
N GLU A 92 -12.45 -28.49 -22.94
CA GLU A 92 -13.74 -28.66 -22.27
C GLU A 92 -14.18 -27.32 -21.65
N GLU A 93 -15.36 -26.88 -22.08
CA GLU A 93 -16.12 -25.76 -21.52
C GLU A 93 -16.59 -26.13 -20.11
N GLU A 94 -15.74 -25.88 -19.12
CA GLU A 94 -16.15 -25.92 -17.72
C GLU A 94 -16.01 -24.54 -17.09
N GLU A 95 -17.06 -24.13 -16.37
CA GLU A 95 -17.14 -22.91 -15.57
C GLU A 95 -15.94 -22.83 -14.61
N LYS A 96 -14.85 -22.20 -15.06
CA LYS A 96 -13.67 -21.96 -14.24
C LYS A 96 -14.04 -21.00 -13.13
N LYS A 97 -14.38 -21.56 -11.96
CA LYS A 97 -14.06 -20.93 -10.68
C LYS A 97 -12.56 -20.65 -10.71
N ASN A 98 -12.22 -19.42 -11.05
CA ASN A 98 -10.88 -18.90 -10.88
C ASN A 98 -10.64 -18.83 -9.37
N ASP A 99 -10.19 -19.95 -8.79
CA ASP A 99 -9.49 -19.91 -7.51
C ASP A 99 -8.19 -19.15 -7.78
N GLU A 100 -8.29 -17.82 -7.71
CA GLU A 100 -7.16 -16.91 -7.83
C GLU A 100 -6.08 -17.36 -6.86
N ILE A 101 -4.92 -17.72 -7.41
CA ILE A 101 -3.69 -17.89 -6.63
C ILE A 101 -3.29 -16.49 -6.16
N THR A 102 -4.02 -15.97 -5.18
CA THR A 102 -3.57 -14.82 -4.40
C THR A 102 -2.53 -15.39 -3.45
N PRO A 103 -1.25 -15.02 -3.58
CA PRO A 103 -0.29 -15.37 -2.54
C PRO A 103 -0.81 -14.81 -1.21
N ASP A 104 -0.78 -15.64 -0.17
CA ASP A 104 -1.13 -15.21 1.19
C ASP A 104 -0.09 -14.18 1.64
N VAL A 105 -0.41 -12.90 1.45
CA VAL A 105 0.48 -11.79 1.78
C VAL A 105 -0.09 -11.03 2.95
N GLU A 106 0.66 -11.06 4.04
CA GLU A 106 0.36 -10.27 5.22
C GLU A 106 0.62 -8.78 4.93
N HIS A 107 -0.46 -7.98 4.94
CA HIS A 107 -0.34 -6.54 4.79
C HIS A 107 0.21 -5.90 6.05
N SER A 108 1.12 -4.95 5.88
CA SER A 108 1.72 -4.20 6.99
C SER A 108 1.32 -2.74 6.93
N LEU A 109 0.86 -2.18 8.05
CA LEU A 109 0.75 -0.74 8.24
C LEU A 109 2.11 -0.18 8.67
N VAL A 110 2.70 0.65 7.82
CA VAL A 110 3.99 1.30 8.07
C VAL A 110 3.78 2.76 8.44
N LEU A 111 4.20 3.13 9.65
CA LEU A 111 4.25 4.52 10.10
C LEU A 111 5.67 5.06 9.97
N LYS A 112 5.83 6.11 9.17
CA LYS A 112 7.12 6.80 9.01
C LYS A 112 7.09 8.11 9.74
N LYS A 113 8.16 8.44 10.45
CA LYS A 113 8.33 9.77 11.05
C LYS A 113 8.22 10.85 9.98
N TRP A 114 7.38 11.86 10.22
CA TRP A 114 7.26 13.00 9.31
C TRP A 114 8.58 13.77 9.24
N ALA A 115 9.01 14.07 8.02
CA ALA A 115 10.16 14.93 7.74
C ALA A 115 9.80 15.92 6.65
N ASN A 116 10.26 17.17 6.79
CA ASN A 116 10.07 18.20 5.77
C ASN A 116 11.08 17.99 4.63
N LEU A 117 10.79 17.00 3.79
CA LEU A 117 11.56 16.72 2.58
C LEU A 117 11.21 17.75 1.52
N ARG A 118 12.24 18.29 0.85
CA ARG A 118 12.03 19.18 -0.28
C ARG A 118 11.74 18.33 -1.51
N SER A 119 10.51 18.37 -2.03
CA SER A 119 10.09 17.58 -3.20
C SER A 119 11.03 17.73 -4.40
N GLY A 120 11.55 18.94 -4.65
CA GLY A 120 12.52 19.19 -5.74
C GLY A 120 13.90 18.53 -5.56
N ARG A 121 14.14 17.80 -4.47
CA ARG A 121 15.33 16.97 -4.25
C ARG A 121 15.00 15.47 -4.24
N GLU A 122 13.75 15.10 -4.46
CA GLU A 122 13.37 13.71 -4.62
C GLU A 122 13.66 13.24 -6.03
N MET A 123 14.35 12.10 -6.12
CA MET A 123 14.75 11.50 -7.39
C MET A 123 14.22 10.07 -7.47
N ARG A 124 13.83 9.67 -8.68
CA ARG A 124 13.54 8.28 -9.01
C ARG A 124 14.76 7.68 -9.70
N CYS A 125 15.29 6.62 -9.11
CA CYS A 125 16.46 5.90 -9.61
C CYS A 125 16.02 4.57 -10.23
N TYR A 126 16.57 4.24 -11.40
CA TYR A 126 16.30 2.99 -12.12
C TYR A 126 17.54 2.11 -12.08
N ILE A 127 17.42 0.93 -11.47
CA ILE A 127 18.53 -0.01 -11.29
C ILE A 127 18.25 -1.26 -12.12
N PHE A 128 19.21 -1.70 -12.92
CA PHE A 128 19.13 -2.93 -13.70
C PHE A 128 20.47 -3.68 -13.65
N LYS A 129 20.41 -4.99 -13.39
CA LYS A 129 21.59 -5.84 -13.19
C LYS A 129 22.57 -5.25 -12.16
N ASN A 130 22.03 -4.79 -11.03
CA ASN A 130 22.79 -4.18 -9.93
C ASN A 130 23.58 -2.91 -10.33
N GLU A 131 23.20 -2.26 -11.43
CA GLU A 131 23.81 -1.02 -11.90
C GLU A 131 22.74 0.08 -12.06
N LEU A 132 23.09 1.30 -11.66
CA LEU A 132 22.25 2.48 -11.85
C LEU A 132 22.21 2.84 -13.34
N LYS A 133 21.02 2.80 -13.95
CA LYS A 133 20.80 3.09 -15.38
C LYS A 133 20.24 4.46 -15.66
N GLY A 134 19.52 5.05 -14.72
CA GLY A 134 18.91 6.36 -14.91
C GLY A 134 18.46 6.97 -13.61
N ILE A 135 18.38 8.30 -13.61
CA ILE A 135 17.81 9.11 -12.55
C ILE A 135 16.91 10.17 -13.19
N CYS A 136 15.72 10.39 -12.65
CA CYS A 136 14.88 11.54 -12.98
C CYS A 136 14.32 12.20 -11.71
N GLN A 137 13.79 13.43 -11.83
CA GLN A 137 13.04 14.07 -10.75
C GLN A 137 11.75 13.30 -10.48
N ARG A 138 11.38 13.12 -9.21
CA ARG A 138 10.19 12.35 -8.84
C ARG A 138 8.90 13.02 -9.28
N ASP A 139 8.78 14.31 -9.00
CA ASP A 139 7.65 15.14 -9.39
C ASP A 139 8.07 16.02 -10.60
N PRO A 140 7.23 16.14 -11.64
CA PRO A 140 7.52 17.00 -12.79
C PRO A 140 7.54 18.50 -12.46
#